data_AF-X7ZA15-F1
#
_entry.id   AF-X7ZA15-F1
#
_cell.length_a   1.000
_cell.length_b   1.000
_cell.length_c   1.000
_cell.angle_alpha   90.00
_cell.angle_beta   90.00
_cell.angle_gamma   90.00
#
_symmetry.space_group_name_H-M   'P 1'
#
loop_
_entity.id
_entity.type
_entity.pdbx_description
1 polymer ?
#
loop_
_entity_poly.entity_id
_entity_poly.type
_entity_poly.pdbx_seq_one_letter_code
_entity_poly.pdbx_strand_id
1 'polypeptide(L)'
;MNELMPLALQLTAEGFALYAPDIPFGLSEDEFLQYASDKGMRRFGTISSARGRPVAEIDLDYSPLRLEDTFADEDATALAASA
;
A
#
# COMPACT_ATOMS: atom_id res chain seq x y z
N MET A 1 9.86 7.21 0.24
CA MET A 1 9.06 6.39 1.17
C MET A 1 9.16 6.92 2.59
N ASN A 2 10.32 6.89 3.27
CA ASN A 2 10.44 7.37 4.66
C ASN A 2 9.93 8.80 4.90
N GLU A 3 10.13 9.72 3.96
CA GLU A 3 9.67 11.11 4.09
C GLU A 3 8.18 11.29 3.79
N LEU A 4 7.66 10.56 2.80
CA LEU A 4 6.28 10.72 2.34
C LEU A 4 5.28 9.83 3.09
N MET A 5 5.74 8.74 3.72
CA MET A 5 4.88 7.83 4.48
C MET A 5 4.21 8.53 5.67
N PRO A 6 4.93 9.28 6.53
CA PRO A 6 4.29 10.04 7.60
C PRO A 6 3.25 11.04 7.07
N LEU A 7 3.54 11.71 5.95
CA LEU A 7 2.62 12.67 5.34
C LEU A 7 1.36 12.00 4.78
N ALA A 8 1.50 10.83 4.15
CA ALA A 8 0.37 10.06 3.65
C ALA A 8 -0.53 9.56 4.79
N LEU A 9 0.06 9.08 5.89
CA LEU A 9 -0.71 8.66 7.06
C LEU A 9 -1.39 9.85 7.76
N GLN A 10 -0.73 11.01 7.80
CA GLN A 10 -1.32 12.24 8.30
C GLN A 10 -2.55 12.66 7.49
N LEU A 11 -2.49 12.56 6.16
CA LEU A 11 -3.66 12.84 5.30
C LEU A 11 -4.84 11.92 5.65
N THR A 12 -4.60 10.63 5.91
CA THR A 12 -5.63 9.70 6.36
C THR A 12 -6.25 10.16 7.68
N ALA A 13 -5.42 10.44 8.69
CA ALA A 13 -5.89 10.89 10.01
C ALA A 13 -6.67 12.21 9.94
N GLU A 14 -6.19 13.19 9.16
CA GLU A 14 -6.90 14.46 8.93
C GLU A 14 -8.25 14.25 8.25
N GLY A 15 -8.35 13.29 7.31
CA GLY A 15 -9.61 12.90 6.69
C GLY A 15 -10.64 12.37 7.69
N PHE A 16 -10.22 11.51 8.64
CA PHE A 16 -11.10 11.01 9.71
C PHE A 16 -11.48 12.11 10.72
N ALA A 17 -10.54 12.99 11.06
CA ALA A 17 -10.76 14.09 12.00
C ALA A 17 -11.89 15.05 11.57
N LEU A 18 -12.15 15.17 10.25
CA LEU A 18 -13.26 15.99 9.72
C LEU A 18 -14.65 15.45 10.10
N TYR A 19 -14.77 14.15 10.38
CA TYR A 19 -16.04 13.50 10.66
C TYR A 19 -16.15 12.99 12.10
N ALA A 20 -15.07 13.05 12.88
CA ALA A 20 -15.09 12.61 14.27
C ALA A 20 -16.05 13.45 15.14
N PRO A 21 -16.81 12.80 16.06
CA PRO A 21 -16.83 11.37 16.36
C PRO A 21 -17.75 10.54 15.43
N ASP A 22 -18.62 11.18 14.66
CA ASP A 22 -19.69 10.55 13.86
C ASP A 22 -19.21 10.14 12.46
N ILE A 23 -18.23 9.24 12.41
CA ILE A 23 -17.66 8.73 11.16
C ILE A 23 -18.71 7.91 10.39
N PRO A 24 -19.02 8.24 9.12
CA PRO A 24 -20.03 7.53 8.35
C PRO A 24 -19.53 6.17 7.84
N PHE A 25 -20.45 5.34 7.32
CA PHE A 25 -20.19 4.04 6.67
C PHE A 25 -19.50 2.97 7.53
N GLY A 26 -19.38 3.19 8.85
CA GLY A 26 -18.71 2.26 9.74
C GLY A 26 -17.21 2.14 9.48
N LEU A 27 -16.57 3.19 8.94
CA LEU A 27 -15.13 3.19 8.69
C LEU A 27 -14.36 3.31 10.00
N SER A 28 -13.23 2.59 10.07
CA SER A 28 -12.30 2.65 11.20
C SER A 28 -11.00 3.35 10.79
N GLU A 29 -10.61 4.38 11.55
CA GLU A 29 -9.35 5.11 11.32
C GLU A 29 -8.15 4.15 11.42
N ASP A 30 -8.13 3.30 12.44
CA ASP A 30 -7.06 2.33 12.66
C ASP A 30 -6.94 1.33 11.51
N GLU A 31 -8.05 0.87 10.95
CA GLU A 31 -8.05 -0.03 9.78
C GLU A 31 -7.46 0.66 8.55
N PHE A 32 -7.83 1.92 8.31
CA PHE A 32 -7.33 2.69 7.16
C PHE A 32 -5.84 3.06 7.32
N LEU A 33 -5.39 3.40 8.53
CA LEU A 33 -3.98 3.63 8.82
C LEU A 33 -3.15 2.37 8.61
N GLN A 34 -3.64 1.21 9.07
CA GLN A 34 -2.97 -0.07 8.86
C GLN A 34 -2.92 -0.44 7.38
N TYR A 35 -4.03 -0.27 6.64
CA TYR A 35 -4.09 -0.54 5.22
C TYR A 35 -3.15 0.38 4.42
N ALA A 36 -3.15 1.69 4.69
CA ALA A 36 -2.26 2.64 4.04
C ALA A 36 -0.77 2.33 4.33
N SER A 37 -0.46 1.95 5.57
CA SER A 37 0.89 1.55 5.97
C SER A 37 1.37 0.31 5.22
N ASP A 38 0.54 -0.74 5.11
CA ASP A 38 0.84 -1.95 4.34
C ASP A 38 1.14 -1.64 2.87
N LYS A 39 0.26 -0.88 2.21
CA LYS A 39 0.42 -0.47 0.80
C LYS A 39 1.66 0.38 0.56
N GLY A 40 2.04 1.19 1.55
CA GLY A 40 3.32 1.88 1.54
C GLY A 40 4.48 0.90 1.66
N MET A 41 4.55 0.15 2.75
CA MET A 41 5.73 -0.67 3.10
C MET A 41 6.07 -1.71 2.04
N ARG A 42 5.07 -2.30 1.35
CA ARG A 42 5.32 -3.25 0.25
C ARG A 42 6.16 -2.66 -0.89
N ARG A 43 6.17 -1.34 -1.07
CA ARG A 43 6.95 -0.65 -2.12
C ARG A 43 8.46 -0.83 -1.96
N PHE A 44 8.97 -0.97 -0.74
CA PHE A 44 10.39 -1.28 -0.54
C PHE A 44 10.78 -2.64 -1.14
N GLY A 45 9.93 -3.64 -0.98
CA GLY A 45 10.10 -4.97 -1.59
C GLY A 45 10.20 -4.90 -3.11
N THR A 46 9.32 -4.12 -3.74
CA THR A 46 9.28 -3.97 -5.22
C THR A 46 10.57 -3.44 -5.84
N ILE A 47 11.30 -2.57 -5.12
CA ILE A 47 12.52 -1.91 -5.63
C ILE A 47 13.79 -2.65 -5.19
N SER A 48 13.82 -3.17 -3.96
CA SER A 48 15.02 -3.78 -3.40
C SER A 48 15.52 -5.01 -4.16
N SER A 49 14.61 -5.74 -4.83
CA SER A 49 14.94 -6.90 -5.68
C SER A 49 15.82 -6.55 -6.89
N ALA A 50 15.84 -5.29 -7.31
CA ALA A 50 16.65 -4.83 -8.44
C ALA A 50 18.14 -4.63 -8.09
N ARG A 51 18.49 -4.59 -6.79
CA ARG A 51 19.86 -4.31 -6.35
C ARG A 51 20.81 -5.42 -6.80
N GLY A 52 21.83 -5.05 -7.56
CA GLY A 52 22.86 -5.97 -8.05
C GLY A 52 22.50 -6.67 -9.37
N ARG A 53 21.31 -6.44 -9.94
CA ARG A 53 20.94 -6.95 -11.26
C ARG A 53 21.59 -6.11 -12.37
N PRO A 54 21.97 -6.72 -13.52
CA PRO A 54 22.40 -5.98 -14.69
C PRO A 54 21.31 -5.04 -15.22
N VAL A 55 21.65 -3.79 -15.52
CA VAL A 55 20.67 -2.77 -15.97
C VAL A 55 19.97 -3.20 -17.26
N ALA A 56 20.70 -3.79 -18.21
CA ALA A 56 20.15 -4.25 -19.48
C ALA A 56 19.09 -5.37 -19.33
N GLU A 57 19.07 -6.08 -18.20
CA GLU A 57 18.02 -7.07 -17.92
C GLU A 57 16.72 -6.40 -17.47
N ILE A 58 16.78 -5.19 -16.88
CA ILE A 58 15.61 -4.49 -16.33
C ILE A 58 14.73 -3.92 -17.44
N ASP A 59 15.31 -3.43 -18.54
CA ASP A 59 14.57 -2.78 -19.63
C ASP A 59 13.50 -3.67 -20.27
N LEU A 60 13.73 -4.99 -20.29
CA LEU A 60 12.80 -5.99 -20.84
C LEU A 60 12.14 -6.85 -19.75
N ASP A 61 12.35 -6.51 -18.47
CA ASP A 61 11.81 -7.27 -17.35
C ASP A 61 10.33 -6.93 -17.13
N TYR A 62 9.48 -7.93 -17.35
CA TYR A 62 8.04 -7.82 -17.14
C TYR A 62 7.61 -8.17 -15.71
N SER A 63 8.54 -8.63 -14.86
CA SER A 63 8.22 -9.04 -13.49
C SER A 63 7.60 -7.94 -12.61
N PRO A 64 7.91 -6.63 -12.77
CA PRO A 64 7.23 -5.59 -11.99
C PRO A 64 5.72 -5.54 -12.23
N LEU A 65 5.26 -5.73 -13.47
CA LEU A 65 3.83 -5.72 -13.77
C LEU A 65 3.12 -6.96 -13.20
N ARG A 66 3.72 -8.15 -13.36
CA ARG A 66 3.20 -9.38 -12.72
C ARG A 66 3.15 -9.29 -11.20
N LEU A 67 4.07 -8.56 -10.59
CA LEU A 67 4.08 -8.35 -9.15
C LEU A 67 2.88 -7.50 -8.71
N GLU A 68 2.51 -6.47 -9.47
CA GLU A 68 1.28 -5.71 -9.19
C GLU A 68 0.02 -6.55 -9.38
N ASP A 69 -0.04 -7.43 -10.39
CA ASP A 69 -1.15 -8.39 -10.55
C ASP A 69 -1.27 -9.29 -9.31
N THR A 70 -0.14 -9.79 -8.81
CA THR A 70 -0.10 -10.64 -7.60
C THR A 70 -0.60 -9.87 -6.37
N PHE A 71 -0.19 -8.61 -6.20
CA PHE A 71 -0.70 -7.78 -5.11
C PHE A 71 -2.20 -7.53 -5.20
N ALA A 72 -2.76 -7.40 -6.40
CA ALA A 72 -4.20 -7.27 -6.57
C ALA A 72 -4.95 -8.53 -6.12
N ASP A 73 -4.44 -9.72 -6.47
CA ASP A 73 -5.00 -11.00 -6.03
C ASP A 73 -4.90 -11.19 -4.51
N GLU A 74 -3.77 -10.81 -3.90
CA GLU A 74 -3.58 -10.81 -2.45
C GLU A 74 -4.57 -9.88 -1.74
N ASP A 75 -4.74 -8.66 -2.24
CA ASP A 75 -5.66 -7.67 -1.69
C ASP A 75 -7.12 -8.14 -1.80
N ALA A 76 -7.50 -8.75 -2.93
CA ALA A 76 -8.83 -9.33 -3.13
C ALA A 76 -9.10 -10.52 -2.20
N THR A 77 -8.09 -11.37 -1.99
CA THR A 77 -8.17 -12.52 -1.08
C THR A 77 -8.33 -12.05 0.37
N ALA A 78 -7.56 -11.04 0.79
CA ALA A 78 -7.67 -10.47 2.14
C ALA A 78 -9.06 -9.86 2.39
N LEU A 79 -9.61 -9.13 1.41
CA LEU A 79 -10.96 -8.58 1.50
C LEU A 79 -12.03 -9.69 1.61
N ALA A 80 -11.93 -10.74 0.80
CA ALA A 80 -12.86 -11.87 0.86
C ALA A 80 -12.84 -12.60 2.21
N ALA A 81 -11.69 -12.61 2.90
CA ALA A 81 -11.55 -13.23 4.23
C ALA A 81 -12.10 -12.36 5.38
N SER A 82 -12.37 -11.07 5.15
CA SER A 82 -12.95 -10.14 6.14
C SER A 82 -14.49 -10.09 6.14
N ALA A 83 -15.13 -10.73 5.17
CA ALA A 83 -16.59 -10.83 5.03
C ALA A 83 -17.17 -12.02 5.80
#